data_AF-A0A3L6T922-F1
#
_entry.id   AF-A0A3L6T922-F1
#
_cell.length_a   1.000
_cell.length_b   1.000
_cell.length_c   1.000
_cell.angle_alpha   90.00
_cell.angle_beta   90.00
_cell.angle_gamma   90.00
#
_symmetry.space_group_name_H-M   'P 1'
#
loop_
_entity.id
_entity.type
_entity.pdbx_description
1 polymer ?
#
loop_
_entity_poly.entity_id
_entity_poly.type
_entity_poly.pdbx_seq_one_letter_code
_entity_poly.pdbx_strand_id
1 'polypeptide(L)'
;MLRKVVVAFLACAALYFSFFAYYRRQGIAEVQLPAVTHRVYLDVEIDGQHIGRIVIGLYGEVVPKTIENFRALCTGEKGVGSNGKPLHYKGTPFHRIIPGFMIQGGDIVRGDGKGSESIYGGIFPDENFTVKHTHPGVVAMANSGLDSNGSQFYITTIKTSWLDGEHVVFGRVIQGMDTVYAIEGGAGTYNGKPRKKAVITDSGEIPKEKWGDQET
;
A
#
# COMPACT_ATOMS: atom_id res chain seq x y z
N MET A 1 -8.81 31.74 51.88
CA MET A 1 -8.09 31.66 50.58
C MET A 1 -7.58 30.24 50.31
N LEU A 2 -6.83 29.65 51.26
CA LEU A 2 -6.26 28.29 51.16
C LEU A 2 -7.26 27.17 50.80
N ARG A 3 -8.46 27.18 51.40
CA ARG A 3 -9.49 26.15 51.17
C ARG A 3 -10.03 26.12 49.73
N LYS A 4 -10.10 27.27 49.05
CA LYS A 4 -10.53 27.37 47.64
C LYS A 4 -9.44 26.89 46.67
N VAL A 5 -8.18 27.15 46.99
CA VAL A 5 -7.02 26.68 46.21
C VAL A 5 -6.87 25.16 46.29
N VAL A 6 -7.04 24.58 47.48
CA VAL A 6 -7.01 23.11 47.66
C VAL A 6 -8.15 22.43 46.90
N VAL A 7 -9.37 22.99 46.93
CA VAL A 7 -10.51 22.43 46.17
C VAL A 7 -10.28 22.52 44.66
N ALA A 8 -9.72 23.63 44.16
CA ALA A 8 -9.39 23.77 42.74
C ALA A 8 -8.30 22.77 42.30
N PHE A 9 -7.27 22.57 43.13
CA PHE A 9 -6.18 21.63 42.82
C PHE A 9 -6.66 20.18 42.80
N LEU A 10 -7.52 19.78 43.75
CA LEU A 10 -8.14 18.46 43.79
C LEU A 10 -9.07 18.22 42.59
N ALA A 11 -9.80 19.24 42.14
CA ALA A 11 -10.64 19.16 40.95
C ALA A 11 -9.82 18.99 39.65
N CYS A 12 -8.72 19.73 39.50
CA CYS A 12 -7.80 19.58 38.36
C CYS A 12 -7.10 18.22 38.37
N ALA A 13 -6.69 17.73 39.54
CA ALA A 13 -6.11 16.39 39.67
C ALA A 13 -7.13 15.30 39.30
N ALA A 14 -8.38 15.41 39.75
CA ALA A 14 -9.44 14.47 39.39
C ALA A 14 -9.72 14.48 37.87
N LEU A 15 -9.78 15.66 37.24
CA LEU A 15 -9.94 15.77 35.79
C LEU A 15 -8.75 15.17 35.03
N TYR A 16 -7.52 15.40 35.49
CA TYR A 16 -6.32 14.78 34.91
C TYR A 16 -6.33 13.26 35.05
N PHE A 17 -6.70 12.73 36.21
CA PHE A 17 -6.83 11.28 36.42
C PHE A 17 -7.98 10.68 35.61
N SER A 18 -9.12 11.35 35.49
CA SER A 18 -10.23 10.91 34.64
C SER A 18 -9.85 10.94 33.15
N PHE A 19 -9.12 11.97 32.71
CA PHE A 19 -8.60 12.08 31.35
C PHE A 19 -7.54 11.01 31.08
N PHE A 20 -6.59 10.81 32.00
CA PHE A 20 -5.55 9.78 31.88
C PHE A 20 -6.14 8.37 31.92
N ALA A 21 -7.12 8.10 32.78
CA ALA A 21 -7.86 6.84 32.82
C ALA A 21 -8.70 6.64 31.56
N TYR A 22 -9.31 7.70 31.01
CA TYR A 22 -10.00 7.67 29.72
C TYR A 22 -9.05 7.32 28.57
N TYR A 23 -7.84 7.91 28.52
CA TYR A 23 -6.81 7.56 27.54
C TYR A 23 -6.26 6.15 27.73
N ARG A 24 -6.05 5.68 28.97
CA ARG A 24 -5.70 4.29 29.27
C ARG A 24 -6.78 3.31 28.81
N ARG A 25 -8.05 3.68 28.98
CA ARG A 25 -9.23 2.88 28.60
C ARG A 25 -9.47 2.89 27.09
N GLN A 26 -9.11 3.96 26.42
CA GLN A 26 -9.04 4.08 24.97
C GLN A 26 -7.92 3.23 24.35
N GLY A 27 -7.07 2.60 25.18
CA GLY A 27 -6.06 1.59 24.82
C GLY A 27 -5.83 1.53 23.31
N ILE A 28 -5.02 2.45 22.80
CA ILE A 28 -4.60 2.40 21.39
C ILE A 28 -3.78 1.12 21.31
N ALA A 29 -4.44 0.04 20.89
CA ALA A 29 -3.75 -1.18 20.52
C ALA A 29 -2.81 -0.75 19.39
N GLU A 30 -1.51 -0.80 19.67
CA GLU A 30 -0.50 -0.63 18.64
C GLU A 30 -0.85 -1.63 17.52
N VAL A 31 -1.08 -1.14 16.31
CA VAL A 31 -1.37 -2.02 15.18
C VAL A 31 -0.09 -2.79 14.91
N GLN A 32 -0.02 -4.01 15.42
CA GLN A 32 1.11 -4.89 15.17
C GLN A 32 1.03 -5.33 13.70
N LEU A 33 1.83 -4.66 12.87
CA LEU A 33 1.92 -4.97 11.44
C LEU A 33 2.69 -6.28 11.25
N PRO A 34 2.35 -7.08 10.22
CA PRO A 34 3.12 -8.28 9.92
C PRO A 34 4.58 -7.98 9.59
N ALA A 35 5.44 -8.97 9.82
CA ALA A 35 6.86 -8.88 9.48
C ALA A 35 7.06 -8.71 7.97
N VAL A 36 8.02 -7.87 7.60
CA VAL A 36 8.44 -7.67 6.21
C VAL A 36 9.44 -8.76 5.84
N THR A 37 9.08 -9.62 4.87
CA THR A 37 9.95 -10.74 4.44
C THR A 37 10.66 -10.48 3.12
N HIS A 38 10.14 -9.54 2.31
CA HIS A 38 10.74 -9.08 1.05
C HIS A 38 10.58 -7.57 0.91
N ARG A 39 11.49 -6.90 0.19
CA ARG A 39 11.42 -5.48 -0.16
C ARG A 39 11.52 -5.34 -1.66
N VAL A 40 10.57 -4.63 -2.26
CA VAL A 40 10.56 -4.32 -3.71
C VAL A 40 10.51 -2.82 -3.91
N TYR A 41 10.90 -2.35 -5.09
CA TYR A 41 10.87 -0.94 -5.44
C TYR A 41 10.14 -0.68 -6.76
N LEU A 42 9.58 0.54 -6.85
CA LEU A 42 8.99 1.12 -8.05
C LEU A 42 9.58 2.53 -8.24
N ASP A 43 10.32 2.75 -9.32
CA ASP A 43 10.76 4.08 -9.74
C ASP A 43 9.69 4.73 -10.60
N VAL A 44 9.35 5.99 -10.34
CA VAL A 44 8.17 6.62 -10.94
C VAL A 44 8.51 7.95 -11.60
N GLU A 45 7.88 8.17 -12.76
CA GLU A 45 7.86 9.43 -13.47
C GLU A 45 6.43 9.98 -13.62
N ILE A 46 6.30 11.30 -13.71
CA ILE A 46 5.08 11.99 -14.16
C ILE A 46 5.43 12.84 -15.38
N ASP A 47 4.75 12.60 -16.51
CA ASP A 47 5.00 13.27 -17.80
C ASP A 47 6.49 13.27 -18.22
N GLY A 48 7.20 12.18 -17.91
CA GLY A 48 8.62 11.99 -18.24
C GLY A 48 9.61 12.62 -17.25
N GLN A 49 9.12 13.23 -16.16
CA GLN A 49 9.96 13.73 -15.09
C GLN A 49 10.01 12.72 -13.93
N HIS A 50 11.22 12.28 -13.56
CA HIS A 50 11.43 11.40 -12.40
C HIS A 50 11.04 12.11 -11.10
N ILE A 51 10.13 11.49 -10.34
CA ILE A 51 9.60 12.05 -9.09
C ILE A 51 10.06 11.30 -7.85
N GLY A 52 10.54 10.06 -7.98
CA GLY A 52 11.07 9.32 -6.85
C GLY A 52 10.88 7.81 -6.93
N ARG A 53 11.31 7.15 -5.86
CA ARG A 53 11.24 5.69 -5.66
C ARG A 53 10.29 5.38 -4.52
N ILE A 54 9.39 4.42 -4.73
CA ILE A 54 8.55 3.81 -3.70
C ILE A 54 9.19 2.48 -3.33
N VAL A 55 9.47 2.25 -2.05
CA VAL A 55 9.91 0.95 -1.53
C VAL A 55 8.79 0.32 -0.72
N ILE A 56 8.43 -0.91 -1.07
CA ILE A 56 7.31 -1.66 -0.49
C ILE A 56 7.88 -2.88 0.24
N GLY A 57 7.53 -3.01 1.53
CA GLY A 57 7.74 -4.23 2.31
C GLY A 57 6.57 -5.19 2.15
N LEU A 58 6.85 -6.46 1.90
CA LEU A 58 5.85 -7.51 1.61
C LEU A 58 5.71 -8.49 2.79
N TYR A 59 4.47 -8.92 3.06
CA TYR A 59 4.10 -9.77 4.20
C TYR A 59 4.09 -11.26 3.86
N GLY A 60 5.24 -11.82 3.49
CA GLY A 60 5.28 -13.18 2.93
C GLY A 60 5.05 -14.33 3.89
N GLU A 61 4.97 -14.09 5.20
CA GLU A 61 4.46 -15.08 6.15
C GLU A 61 2.92 -15.13 6.20
N VAL A 62 2.25 -14.07 5.76
CA VAL A 62 0.79 -13.94 5.84
C VAL A 62 0.11 -14.30 4.53
N VAL A 63 0.68 -13.86 3.40
CA VAL A 63 0.13 -14.05 2.06
C VAL A 63 1.22 -14.43 1.04
N PRO A 64 1.90 -15.57 1.22
CA PRO A 64 3.04 -15.99 0.40
C PRO A 64 2.74 -16.10 -1.10
N LYS A 65 1.52 -16.50 -1.50
CA LYS A 65 1.16 -16.57 -2.92
C LYS A 65 0.99 -15.17 -3.51
N THR A 66 0.32 -14.29 -2.78
CA THR A 66 0.06 -12.92 -3.23
C THR A 66 1.36 -12.13 -3.37
N ILE A 67 2.28 -12.24 -2.40
CA ILE A 67 3.56 -11.53 -2.47
C ILE A 67 4.46 -12.08 -3.57
N GLU A 68 4.49 -13.39 -3.81
CA GLU A 68 5.33 -13.98 -4.87
C GLU A 68 4.87 -13.50 -6.24
N ASN A 69 3.56 -13.39 -6.46
CA ASN A 69 3.02 -12.75 -7.66
C ASN A 69 3.52 -11.31 -7.81
N PHE A 70 3.35 -10.48 -6.77
CA PHE A 70 3.74 -9.08 -6.84
C PHE A 70 5.26 -8.90 -7.02
N ARG A 71 6.07 -9.66 -6.28
CA ARG A 71 7.53 -9.64 -6.32
C ARG A 71 8.04 -10.05 -7.71
N ALA A 72 7.56 -11.15 -8.26
CA ALA A 72 7.95 -11.62 -9.58
C ALA A 72 7.53 -10.66 -10.71
N LEU A 73 6.37 -10.00 -10.57
CA LEU A 73 5.95 -8.92 -11.48
C LEU A 73 6.81 -7.65 -11.32
N CYS A 74 7.38 -7.39 -10.15
CA CYS A 74 8.37 -6.32 -9.99
C CYS A 74 9.69 -6.67 -10.71
N THR A 75 10.16 -7.92 -10.65
CA THR A 75 11.44 -8.34 -11.24
C THR A 75 11.36 -8.65 -12.73
N GLY A 76 10.19 -9.04 -13.25
CA GLY A 76 10.03 -9.50 -14.62
C GLY A 76 10.59 -10.90 -14.89
N GLU A 77 10.99 -11.63 -13.85
CA GLU A 77 11.74 -12.89 -13.98
C GLU A 77 10.95 -14.04 -14.65
N LYS A 78 9.62 -13.94 -14.72
CA LYS A 78 8.75 -14.97 -15.29
C LYS A 78 8.57 -14.83 -16.81
N GLY A 79 9.23 -13.86 -17.44
CA GLY A 79 9.24 -13.70 -18.89
C GLY A 79 7.91 -13.19 -19.44
N VAL A 80 7.33 -13.93 -20.41
CA VAL A 80 6.14 -13.51 -21.16
C VAL A 80 4.93 -14.34 -20.70
N GLY A 81 3.82 -13.65 -20.42
CA GLY A 81 2.56 -14.26 -20.02
C GLY A 81 1.76 -14.82 -21.20
N SER A 82 0.63 -15.44 -20.88
CA SER A 82 -0.32 -16.02 -21.83
C SER A 82 -0.93 -15.00 -22.80
N ASN A 83 -1.01 -13.72 -22.41
CA ASN A 83 -1.45 -12.63 -23.30
C ASN A 83 -0.35 -12.12 -24.25
N GLY A 84 0.83 -12.77 -24.28
CA GLY A 84 1.97 -12.32 -25.09
C GLY A 84 2.63 -11.03 -24.58
N LYS A 85 2.30 -10.61 -23.36
CA LYS A 85 2.86 -9.43 -22.70
C LYS A 85 3.89 -9.83 -21.65
N PRO A 86 4.94 -9.03 -21.42
CA PRO A 86 5.87 -9.29 -20.32
C PRO A 86 5.14 -9.32 -18.98
N LEU A 87 5.47 -10.29 -18.13
CA LEU A 87 5.02 -10.35 -16.74
C LEU A 87 5.87 -9.40 -15.89
N HIS A 88 5.75 -8.10 -16.15
CA HIS A 88 6.62 -7.07 -15.57
C HIS A 88 5.90 -5.72 -15.39
N TYR A 89 6.04 -5.09 -14.23
CA TYR A 89 5.46 -3.76 -13.97
C TYR A 89 6.20 -2.60 -14.65
N LYS A 90 7.48 -2.78 -15.01
CA LYS A 90 8.24 -1.77 -15.73
C LYS A 90 7.51 -1.32 -17.00
N GLY A 91 7.30 -0.01 -17.13
CA GLY A 91 6.60 0.64 -18.22
C GLY A 91 5.08 0.74 -18.04
N THR A 92 4.50 0.17 -16.97
CA THR A 92 3.06 0.24 -16.74
C THR A 92 2.64 1.56 -16.05
N PRO A 93 1.46 2.09 -16.37
CA PRO A 93 0.97 3.32 -15.74
C PRO A 93 0.19 3.05 -14.45
N PHE A 94 0.18 4.06 -13.58
CA PHE A 94 -0.89 4.21 -12.60
C PHE A 94 -2.14 4.74 -13.34
N HIS A 95 -3.04 3.85 -13.71
CA HIS A 95 -4.17 4.14 -14.59
C HIS A 95 -5.39 4.72 -13.85
N ARG A 96 -5.42 4.64 -12.52
CA ARG A 96 -6.48 5.24 -11.70
C ARG A 96 -5.91 5.87 -10.44
N ILE A 97 -6.09 7.18 -10.26
CA ILE A 97 -5.50 7.97 -9.17
C ILE A 97 -6.59 8.87 -8.59
N ILE A 98 -7.04 8.58 -7.37
CA ILE A 98 -8.12 9.32 -6.70
C ILE A 98 -7.55 10.00 -5.44
N PRO A 99 -7.47 11.34 -5.43
CA PRO A 99 -7.05 12.11 -4.26
C PRO A 99 -7.93 11.84 -3.04
N GLY A 100 -7.32 11.65 -1.88
CA GLY A 100 -7.97 11.28 -0.63
C GLY A 100 -8.47 9.84 -0.63
N PHE A 101 -7.90 8.95 -1.44
CA PHE A 101 -8.29 7.55 -1.47
C PHE A 101 -7.11 6.61 -1.74
N MET A 102 -6.65 6.52 -2.99
CA MET A 102 -5.62 5.58 -3.42
C MET A 102 -5.04 5.91 -4.80
N ILE A 103 -3.87 5.33 -5.09
CA ILE A 103 -3.28 5.26 -6.42
C ILE A 103 -3.26 3.79 -6.88
N GLN A 104 -3.78 3.50 -8.07
CA GLN A 104 -3.94 2.15 -8.61
C GLN A 104 -3.19 2.00 -9.93
N GLY A 105 -2.47 0.89 -10.05
CA GLY A 105 -1.62 0.53 -11.18
C GLY A 105 -1.61 -0.97 -11.43
N GLY A 106 -0.59 -1.45 -12.15
CA GLY A 106 -0.34 -2.88 -12.33
C GLY A 106 -1.16 -3.56 -13.42
N ASP A 107 -1.82 -2.81 -14.32
CA ASP A 107 -2.34 -3.40 -15.56
C ASP A 107 -1.19 -3.62 -16.55
N ILE A 108 -0.60 -4.81 -16.53
CA ILE A 108 0.53 -5.22 -17.39
C ILE A 108 0.09 -5.61 -18.80
N VAL A 109 -1.22 -5.76 -19.05
CA VAL A 109 -1.75 -6.30 -20.31
C VAL A 109 -2.17 -5.18 -21.25
N ARG A 110 -2.96 -4.22 -20.75
CA ARG A 110 -3.55 -3.11 -21.52
C ARG A 110 -3.07 -1.74 -21.05
N GLY A 111 -2.68 -1.62 -19.78
CA GLY A 111 -2.28 -0.34 -19.18
C GLY A 111 -3.43 0.67 -19.02
N ASP A 112 -4.69 0.24 -19.13
CA ASP A 112 -5.87 1.12 -19.05
C ASP A 112 -6.82 0.76 -17.91
N GLY A 113 -6.46 -0.24 -17.09
CA GLY A 113 -7.23 -0.75 -15.98
C GLY A 113 -8.18 -1.89 -16.33
N LYS A 114 -8.24 -2.31 -17.61
CA LYS A 114 -9.10 -3.40 -18.08
C LYS A 114 -8.35 -4.71 -18.30
N GLY A 115 -7.04 -4.71 -18.15
CA GLY A 115 -6.18 -5.89 -18.24
C GLY A 115 -5.63 -6.31 -16.89
N SER A 116 -5.42 -7.61 -16.71
CA SER A 116 -4.79 -8.18 -15.52
C SER A 116 -4.30 -9.58 -15.85
N GLU A 117 -3.10 -9.93 -15.41
CA GLU A 117 -2.56 -11.28 -15.53
C GLU A 117 -1.58 -11.55 -14.40
N SER A 118 -1.80 -12.60 -13.61
CA SER A 118 -0.84 -13.06 -12.61
C SER A 118 0.25 -13.92 -13.24
N ILE A 119 1.32 -14.12 -12.48
CA ILE A 119 2.39 -15.07 -12.84
C ILE A 119 1.93 -16.54 -12.92
N TYR A 120 0.69 -16.82 -12.49
CA TYR A 120 0.10 -18.16 -12.49
C TYR A 120 -0.73 -18.46 -13.73
N GLY A 121 -0.71 -17.58 -14.75
CA GLY A 121 -1.37 -17.81 -16.04
C GLY A 121 -2.84 -17.35 -16.11
N GLY A 122 -3.22 -16.36 -15.30
CA GLY A 122 -4.58 -15.84 -15.24
C GLY A 122 -4.86 -15.09 -13.94
N ILE A 123 -6.04 -15.28 -13.36
CA ILE A 123 -6.37 -14.80 -12.01
C ILE A 123 -6.06 -15.86 -10.94
N PHE A 124 -5.96 -15.44 -9.68
CA PHE A 124 -5.82 -16.33 -8.53
C PHE A 124 -6.75 -15.94 -7.37
N PRO A 125 -7.14 -16.91 -6.50
CA PRO A 125 -8.04 -16.68 -5.37
C PRO A 125 -7.52 -15.70 -4.33
N ASP A 126 -8.42 -15.15 -3.51
CA ASP A 126 -8.08 -14.37 -2.33
C ASP A 126 -7.41 -15.28 -1.29
N GLU A 127 -6.21 -14.91 -0.83
CA GLU A 127 -5.43 -15.78 0.05
C GLU A 127 -5.90 -15.70 1.51
N ASN A 128 -6.09 -14.49 2.04
CA ASN A 128 -6.85 -14.21 3.26
C ASN A 128 -7.06 -12.69 3.45
N PHE A 129 -7.89 -12.32 4.42
CA PHE A 129 -8.20 -10.92 4.77
C PHE A 129 -7.76 -10.56 6.20
N THR A 130 -6.69 -11.17 6.71
CA THR A 130 -6.22 -10.98 8.09
C THR A 130 -5.73 -9.54 8.32
N VAL A 131 -4.97 -9.02 7.35
CA VAL A 131 -4.42 -7.66 7.41
C VAL A 131 -5.45 -6.67 6.88
N LYS A 132 -5.61 -5.55 7.59
CA LYS A 132 -6.66 -4.54 7.35
C LYS A 132 -6.08 -3.22 6.84
N HIS A 133 -6.89 -2.42 6.16
CA HIS A 133 -6.55 -1.12 5.60
C HIS A 133 -6.53 -0.02 6.67
N THR A 134 -5.60 -0.13 7.62
CA THR A 134 -5.59 0.63 8.87
C THR A 134 -4.93 2.01 8.77
N HIS A 135 -4.13 2.27 7.76
CA HIS A 135 -3.35 3.50 7.59
C HIS A 135 -3.02 3.79 6.11
N PRO A 136 -2.56 5.01 5.76
CA PRO A 136 -1.98 5.30 4.44
C PRO A 136 -0.77 4.42 4.12
N GLY A 137 -0.53 4.14 2.85
CA GLY A 137 0.60 3.35 2.39
C GLY A 137 0.39 1.83 2.46
N VAL A 138 -0.81 1.37 2.83
CA VAL A 138 -1.20 -0.04 2.67
C VAL A 138 -1.23 -0.38 1.19
N VAL A 139 -0.62 -1.51 0.82
CA VAL A 139 -0.61 -2.06 -0.54
C VAL A 139 -1.47 -3.31 -0.60
N ALA A 140 -2.42 -3.32 -1.52
CA ALA A 140 -3.41 -4.39 -1.65
C ALA A 140 -3.74 -4.70 -3.12
N MET A 141 -4.25 -5.91 -3.35
CA MET A 141 -4.65 -6.35 -4.68
C MET A 141 -5.94 -5.65 -5.11
N ALA A 142 -5.96 -5.13 -6.33
CA ALA A 142 -7.20 -4.80 -7.00
C ALA A 142 -7.77 -6.07 -7.65
N ASN A 143 -9.08 -6.23 -7.59
CA ASN A 143 -9.79 -7.37 -8.16
C ASN A 143 -11.11 -6.90 -8.79
N SER A 144 -11.80 -7.81 -9.48
CA SER A 144 -13.11 -7.62 -10.11
C SER A 144 -14.22 -8.37 -9.37
N GLY A 145 -14.04 -8.60 -8.06
CA GLY A 145 -14.85 -9.47 -7.23
C GLY A 145 -14.03 -10.59 -6.59
N LEU A 146 -14.71 -11.42 -5.79
CA LEU A 146 -14.10 -12.52 -5.04
C LEU A 146 -13.23 -13.41 -5.95
N ASP A 147 -12.06 -13.78 -5.45
CA ASP A 147 -11.13 -14.73 -6.06
C ASP A 147 -10.63 -14.34 -7.46
N SER A 148 -10.53 -13.02 -7.74
CA SER A 148 -10.12 -12.51 -9.05
C SER A 148 -8.87 -11.64 -9.04
N ASN A 149 -7.90 -11.98 -8.18
CA ASN A 149 -6.61 -11.28 -8.12
C ASN A 149 -5.78 -11.56 -9.38
N GLY A 150 -5.10 -10.55 -9.92
CA GLY A 150 -4.20 -10.70 -11.06
C GLY A 150 -2.91 -9.91 -10.86
N SER A 151 -2.68 -8.89 -11.68
CA SER A 151 -1.51 -7.99 -11.55
C SER A 151 -1.85 -6.62 -10.99
N GLN A 152 -3.12 -6.21 -11.02
CA GLN A 152 -3.46 -4.87 -10.55
C GLN A 152 -3.37 -4.74 -9.02
N PHE A 153 -2.85 -3.61 -8.56
CA PHE A 153 -2.70 -3.29 -7.15
C PHE A 153 -3.03 -1.81 -6.92
N TYR A 154 -3.23 -1.46 -5.66
CA TYR A 154 -3.31 -0.07 -5.24
C TYR A 154 -2.51 0.20 -3.97
N ILE A 155 -2.14 1.47 -3.80
CA ILE A 155 -1.53 2.01 -2.59
C ILE A 155 -2.49 3.05 -2.02
N THR A 156 -2.92 2.85 -0.79
CA THR A 156 -3.84 3.77 -0.09
C THR A 156 -3.13 5.07 0.30
N THR A 157 -3.84 6.20 0.27
CA THR A 157 -3.34 7.50 0.74
C THR A 157 -4.03 7.98 2.02
N ILE A 158 -5.09 7.27 2.43
CA ILE A 158 -5.79 7.42 3.71
C ILE A 158 -6.08 6.04 4.30
N LYS A 159 -6.61 5.99 5.53
CA LYS A 159 -7.22 4.76 6.07
C LYS A 159 -8.49 4.44 5.27
N THR A 160 -8.63 3.21 4.78
CA THR A 160 -9.76 2.77 3.92
C THR A 160 -10.43 1.51 4.44
N SER A 161 -10.91 1.51 5.68
CA SER A 161 -11.46 0.30 6.34
C SER A 161 -12.71 -0.28 5.67
N TRP A 162 -13.37 0.47 4.78
CA TRP A 162 -14.49 -0.05 3.97
C TRP A 162 -14.05 -1.03 2.88
N LEU A 163 -12.74 -1.19 2.64
CA LEU A 163 -12.16 -2.19 1.74
C LEU A 163 -11.79 -3.50 2.45
N ASP A 164 -11.93 -3.55 3.77
CA ASP A 164 -11.58 -4.72 4.57
C ASP A 164 -12.49 -5.91 4.25
N GLY A 165 -11.89 -7.07 3.95
CA GLY A 165 -12.63 -8.28 3.59
C GLY A 165 -12.88 -8.45 2.09
N GLU A 166 -12.58 -7.42 1.28
CA GLU A 166 -12.79 -7.44 -0.17
C GLU A 166 -11.48 -7.46 -0.96
N HIS A 167 -10.39 -6.96 -0.37
CA HIS A 167 -9.10 -6.85 -1.02
C HIS A 167 -7.98 -7.38 -0.13
N VAL A 168 -7.15 -8.27 -0.70
CA VAL A 168 -6.01 -8.85 0.01
C VAL A 168 -4.92 -7.81 0.20
N VAL A 169 -4.66 -7.43 1.45
CA VAL A 169 -3.52 -6.60 1.84
C VAL A 169 -2.28 -7.49 1.91
N PHE A 170 -1.23 -7.12 1.18
CA PHE A 170 -0.01 -7.94 1.07
C PHE A 170 1.28 -7.20 1.39
N GLY A 171 1.22 -5.90 1.66
CA GLY A 171 2.39 -5.12 2.03
C GLY A 171 2.08 -3.71 2.48
N ARG A 172 3.15 -2.94 2.70
CA ARG A 172 3.09 -1.50 2.98
C ARG A 172 4.27 -0.78 2.33
N VAL A 173 4.07 0.49 2.02
CA VAL A 173 5.17 1.39 1.70
C VAL A 173 6.01 1.59 2.96
N ILE A 174 7.31 1.34 2.85
CA ILE A 174 8.29 1.52 3.92
C ILE A 174 9.21 2.72 3.67
N GLN A 175 9.36 3.14 2.40
CA GLN A 175 10.05 4.38 2.00
C GLN A 175 9.37 4.95 0.75
N GLY A 176 9.38 6.28 0.57
CA GLY A 176 8.82 6.91 -0.62
C GLY A 176 7.31 7.23 -0.55
N MET A 177 6.73 7.38 0.66
CA MET A 177 5.33 7.84 0.78
C MET A 177 5.11 9.26 0.24
N ASP A 178 6.14 10.11 0.30
CA ASP A 178 6.16 11.41 -0.38
C ASP A 178 6.00 11.27 -1.90
N THR A 179 6.62 10.24 -2.51
CA THR A 179 6.43 9.92 -3.94
C THR A 179 4.99 9.48 -4.21
N VAL A 180 4.38 8.67 -3.33
CA VAL A 180 2.96 8.29 -3.42
C VAL A 180 2.05 9.52 -3.40
N TYR A 181 2.26 10.43 -2.45
CA TYR A 181 1.50 11.69 -2.38
C TYR A 181 1.78 12.63 -3.56
N ALA A 182 2.99 12.62 -4.11
CA ALA A 182 3.31 13.37 -5.32
C ALA A 182 2.55 12.84 -6.55
N ILE A 183 2.38 11.52 -6.67
CA ILE A 183 1.53 10.89 -7.71
C ILE A 183 0.07 11.31 -7.51
N GLU A 184 -0.46 11.14 -6.30
CA GLU A 184 -1.83 11.50 -5.96
C GLU A 184 -2.12 12.97 -6.26
N GLY A 185 -1.33 13.86 -5.68
CA GLY A 185 -1.50 15.30 -5.79
C GLY A 185 -1.16 15.85 -7.17
N GLY A 186 -0.20 15.25 -7.88
CA GLY A 186 0.32 15.71 -9.17
C GLY A 186 -0.48 15.23 -10.38
N ALA A 187 -1.02 14.01 -10.34
CA ALA A 187 -1.69 13.36 -11.46
C ALA A 187 -3.16 12.96 -11.17
N GLY A 188 -3.62 13.00 -9.92
CA GLY A 188 -4.95 12.53 -9.55
C GLY A 188 -6.12 13.42 -9.97
N THR A 189 -7.30 12.80 -10.05
CA THR A 189 -8.60 13.47 -10.26
C THR A 189 -9.70 12.74 -9.48
N TYR A 190 -10.81 13.41 -9.19
CA TYR A 190 -11.92 12.81 -8.43
C TYR A 190 -12.64 11.67 -9.17
N ASN A 191 -12.62 11.64 -10.50
CA ASN A 191 -13.18 10.51 -11.27
C ASN A 191 -12.18 9.36 -11.45
N GLY A 192 -10.96 9.51 -10.91
CA GLY A 192 -9.90 8.53 -10.97
C GLY A 192 -9.08 8.55 -12.25
N LYS A 193 -9.55 9.12 -13.35
CA LYS A 193 -8.75 9.19 -14.60
C LYS A 193 -7.61 10.20 -14.41
N PRO A 194 -6.34 9.78 -14.48
CA PRO A 194 -5.21 10.70 -14.26
C PRO A 194 -5.20 11.86 -15.25
N ARG A 195 -4.87 13.06 -14.77
CA ARG A 195 -4.67 14.26 -15.60
C ARG A 195 -3.27 14.36 -16.21
N LYS A 196 -2.32 13.59 -15.67
CA LYS A 196 -0.93 13.46 -16.14
C LYS A 196 -0.57 11.98 -16.17
N LYS A 197 0.37 11.61 -17.02
CA LYS A 197 0.78 10.21 -17.15
C LYS A 197 1.80 9.88 -16.06
N ALA A 198 1.40 9.10 -15.06
CA ALA A 198 2.29 8.54 -14.05
C ALA A 198 2.68 7.10 -14.42
N VAL A 199 3.97 6.79 -14.51
CA VAL A 199 4.49 5.51 -15.03
C VAL A 199 5.56 4.96 -14.10
N ILE A 200 5.52 3.63 -13.89
CA ILE A 200 6.60 2.88 -13.24
C ILE A 200 7.71 2.70 -14.28
N THR A 201 8.83 3.42 -14.17
CA THR A 201 9.91 3.39 -15.16
C THR A 201 10.95 2.32 -14.89
N ASP A 202 11.09 1.90 -13.64
CA ASP A 202 11.85 0.72 -13.26
C ASP A 202 11.23 0.05 -12.03
N SER A 203 11.45 -1.25 -11.90
CA SER A 203 10.96 -2.02 -10.76
C SER A 203 11.87 -3.21 -10.49
N GLY A 204 11.83 -3.71 -9.25
CA GLY A 204 12.55 -4.92 -8.91
C GLY A 204 12.52 -5.24 -7.43
N GLU A 205 13.26 -6.28 -7.07
CA GLU A 205 13.47 -6.69 -5.69
C GLU A 205 14.78 -6.10 -5.15
N ILE A 206 14.76 -5.69 -3.88
CA ILE A 206 15.94 -5.25 -3.16
C ILE A 206 16.51 -6.47 -2.42
N PRO A 207 17.72 -6.95 -2.77
CA PRO A 207 18.37 -8.06 -2.07
C PRO A 207 18.51 -7.78 -0.57
N LYS A 208 18.36 -8.81 0.26
CA LYS A 208 18.40 -8.68 1.73
C LYS A 208 19.70 -8.05 2.24
N GLU A 209 20.81 -8.29 1.56
CA GLU A 209 22.13 -7.75 1.90
C GLU A 209 22.20 -6.23 1.75
N LYS A 210 21.25 -5.64 1.01
CA LYS A 210 21.12 -4.19 0.82
C LYS A 210 20.08 -3.55 1.72
N TRP A 211 19.41 -4.33 2.57
CA TRP A 211 18.56 -3.80 3.62
C TRP A 211 19.53 -3.31 4.68
N GLY A 212 19.89 -2.02 4.65
CA GLY A 212 20.79 -1.47 5.68
C GLY A 212 20.30 -1.80 7.10
N ASP A 213 21.17 -1.65 8.10
CA ASP A 213 20.99 -2.08 9.50
C ASP A 213 19.78 -1.46 10.26
N GLN A 214 18.87 -0.80 9.55
CA GLN A 214 17.62 -0.27 10.08
C GLN A 214 16.56 -1.38 10.05
N GLU A 215 16.29 -1.95 11.23
CA GLU A 215 15.23 -2.91 11.63
C GLU A 215 15.74 -4.30 12.08
N THR A 216 16.45 -4.34 13.20
CA THR A 216 16.20 -5.31 14.29
C THR A 216 15.45 -4.61 15.41
#